data_AF-A0A2W4KDZ4-F1
#
_entry.id   AF-A0A2W4KDZ4-F1
#
_cell.length_a   1.000
_cell.length_b   1.000
_cell.length_c   1.000
_cell.angle_alpha   90.00
_cell.angle_beta   90.00
_cell.angle_gamma   90.00
#
_symmetry.space_group_name_H-M   'P 1'
#
loop_
_entity.id
_entity.type
_entity.pdbx_description
1 polymer ?
#
loop_
_entity_poly.entity_id
_entity_poly.type
_entity_poly.pdbx_seq_one_letter_code
_entity_poly.pdbx_strand_id
1 'polypeptide(L)'
;MVVSHMRKWTEEELRFVQEHYQTMTYAEIAQRLGRTENAVRNLCHERGWKKVRPWTPEEDALLKELYGKFQEHRFLDAVAKELGRSRAAVACRANELGLTRMDRPRAMDAVLKTIKAPSRYARTRNGLGVLTAGGFREDLGIYVRSRWEANYARYLNWLKEQGKVKEWQYEPETFEFPHIKRGTRFYTPDFRVVWADGTVEYHEVKGYMDQKSRTALKRMARYYPNVKIVVIDRNTYQDIRRKLCRLIPGWEEPNGKLPSFWSEAEEAILKELWESGVPVAEIARRLGRSENAVAVRAQRKGFRRPAASRKAG
;
A
#
# COMPACT_ATOMS: atom_id res chain seq x y z
N MET A 1 -24.04 32.84 -2.32
CA MET A 1 -23.45 31.65 -2.97
C MET A 1 -23.88 31.65 -4.42
N VAL A 2 -22.98 31.92 -5.35
CA VAL A 2 -23.31 31.88 -6.79
C VAL A 2 -23.31 30.41 -7.20
N VAL A 3 -24.49 29.87 -7.49
CA VAL A 3 -24.64 28.52 -8.01
C VAL A 3 -24.11 28.55 -9.45
N SER A 4 -22.85 28.13 -9.62
CA SER A 4 -22.21 27.95 -10.92
C SER A 4 -23.00 26.90 -11.70
N HIS A 5 -23.89 27.34 -12.58
CA HIS A 5 -24.58 26.47 -13.51
C HIS A 5 -23.55 25.97 -14.52
N MET A 6 -23.08 24.73 -14.34
CA MET A 6 -22.17 24.09 -15.29
C MET A 6 -22.87 23.96 -16.66
N ARG A 7 -22.51 24.84 -17.59
CA ARG A 7 -22.99 24.83 -18.97
C ARG A 7 -22.64 23.49 -19.63
N LYS A 8 -23.66 22.67 -19.92
CA LYS A 8 -23.51 21.38 -20.62
C LYS A 8 -22.85 21.59 -21.98
N TRP A 9 -22.04 20.62 -22.41
CA TRP A 9 -21.42 20.63 -23.75
C TRP A 9 -22.47 20.33 -24.82
N THR A 10 -22.52 21.13 -25.88
CA THR A 10 -23.37 20.83 -27.04
C THR A 10 -22.64 19.91 -28.02
N GLU A 11 -23.36 19.27 -28.94
CA GLU A 11 -22.75 18.40 -29.94
C GLU A 11 -21.80 19.16 -30.88
N GLU A 12 -22.13 20.41 -31.21
CA GLU A 12 -21.28 21.29 -32.02
C GLU A 12 -19.96 21.59 -31.31
N GLU A 13 -20.01 21.89 -30.01
CA GLU A 13 -18.81 22.12 -29.21
C GLU A 13 -17.95 20.85 -29.11
N LEU A 14 -18.58 19.69 -28.94
CA LEU A 14 -17.86 18.40 -28.90
C LEU A 14 -17.16 18.10 -30.23
N ARG A 15 -17.87 18.26 -31.36
CA ARG A 15 -17.30 18.08 -32.71
C ARG A 15 -16.12 19.02 -32.93
N PHE A 16 -16.28 20.30 -32.60
CA PHE A 16 -15.23 21.29 -32.75
C PHE A 16 -13.97 20.95 -31.92
N VAL A 17 -14.14 20.54 -30.65
CA VAL A 17 -12.99 20.11 -29.82
C VAL A 17 -12.34 18.86 -30.44
N GLN A 18 -13.12 17.88 -30.89
CA GLN A 18 -12.60 16.65 -31.48
C GLN A 18 -11.80 16.88 -32.77
N GLU A 19 -12.19 17.85 -33.59
CA GLU A 19 -11.50 18.17 -34.84
C GLU A 19 -10.21 18.98 -34.60
N HIS A 20 -10.20 19.83 -33.57
CA HIS A 20 -9.13 20.82 -33.38
C HIS A 20 -8.20 20.53 -32.20
N TYR A 21 -8.48 19.56 -31.33
CA TYR A 21 -7.64 19.31 -30.14
C TYR A 21 -6.20 18.91 -30.46
N GLN A 22 -5.89 18.42 -31.66
CA GLN A 22 -4.50 18.10 -32.06
C GLN A 22 -3.75 19.32 -32.61
N THR A 23 -4.45 20.25 -33.26
CA THR A 23 -3.86 21.33 -34.05
C THR A 23 -3.87 22.68 -33.33
N MET A 24 -4.82 22.90 -32.42
CA MET A 24 -4.94 24.14 -31.65
C MET A 24 -4.54 23.94 -30.18
N THR A 25 -4.09 25.01 -29.54
CA THR A 25 -3.94 25.06 -28.09
C THR A 25 -5.32 24.96 -27.41
N TYR A 26 -5.36 24.45 -26.18
CA TYR A 26 -6.62 24.41 -25.43
C TYR A 26 -7.15 25.80 -25.12
N ALA A 27 -6.27 26.80 -25.04
CA ALA A 27 -6.64 28.21 -24.85
C ALA A 27 -7.36 28.77 -26.09
N GLU A 28 -6.87 28.51 -27.30
CA GLU A 28 -7.53 28.97 -28.54
C GLU A 28 -8.89 28.28 -28.75
N ILE A 29 -8.98 26.98 -28.45
CA ILE A 29 -10.26 26.24 -28.48
C ILE A 29 -11.23 26.83 -27.46
N ALA A 30 -10.74 27.11 -26.24
CA ALA A 30 -11.55 27.70 -25.19
C ALA A 30 -12.06 29.10 -25.56
N GLN A 31 -11.22 29.93 -26.19
CA GLN A 31 -11.59 31.25 -26.69
C GLN A 31 -12.69 31.17 -27.75
N ARG A 32 -12.59 30.26 -28.71
CA ARG A 32 -13.61 30.07 -29.77
C ARG A 32 -14.95 29.57 -29.24
N LEU A 33 -14.95 28.78 -28.16
CA LEU A 33 -16.17 28.20 -27.58
C LEU A 33 -16.76 29.01 -26.41
N GLY A 34 -16.11 30.11 -26.03
CA GLY A 34 -16.50 30.90 -24.85
C GLY A 34 -16.42 30.08 -23.55
N ARG A 35 -15.41 29.22 -23.43
CA ARG A 35 -15.18 28.34 -22.27
C ARG A 35 -13.81 28.63 -21.64
N THR A 36 -13.51 27.97 -20.52
CA THR A 36 -12.19 28.02 -19.91
C THR A 36 -11.28 26.94 -20.49
N GLU A 37 -9.99 27.20 -20.56
CA GLU A 37 -8.97 26.21 -21.01
C GLU A 37 -9.06 24.90 -20.20
N ASN A 38 -9.29 25.01 -18.89
CA ASN A 38 -9.42 23.85 -18.01
C ASN A 38 -10.65 22.99 -18.36
N ALA A 39 -11.76 23.60 -18.80
CA ALA A 39 -12.93 22.85 -19.24
C ALA A 39 -12.64 22.03 -20.50
N VAL A 40 -11.95 22.61 -21.49
CA VAL A 40 -11.53 21.90 -22.72
C VAL A 40 -10.56 20.77 -22.39
N ARG A 41 -9.57 21.02 -21.52
CA ARG A 41 -8.62 20.00 -21.06
C ARG A 41 -9.30 18.82 -20.34
N ASN A 42 -10.23 19.09 -19.44
CA ASN A 42 -10.99 18.06 -18.73
C ASN A 42 -11.85 17.24 -19.69
N LEU A 43 -12.52 17.89 -20.65
CA LEU A 43 -13.29 17.22 -21.68
C LEU A 43 -12.41 16.25 -22.50
N CYS A 44 -11.26 16.72 -23.00
CA CYS A 44 -10.33 15.88 -23.75
C CYS A 44 -9.83 14.69 -22.90
N HIS A 45 -9.56 14.90 -21.61
CA HIS A 45 -9.15 13.84 -20.69
C HIS A 45 -10.26 12.80 -20.50
N GLU A 46 -11.49 13.23 -20.22
CA GLU A 46 -12.67 12.35 -20.05
C GLU A 46 -12.98 11.54 -21.31
N ARG A 47 -12.81 12.13 -22.49
CA ARG A 47 -13.04 11.49 -23.80
C ARG A 47 -11.84 10.70 -24.32
N GLY A 48 -10.70 10.73 -23.63
CA GLY A 48 -9.47 10.04 -24.04
C GLY A 48 -8.76 10.68 -25.25
N TRP A 49 -9.10 11.92 -25.62
CA TRP A 49 -8.51 12.67 -26.71
C TRP A 49 -7.14 13.23 -26.30
N LYS A 50 -6.10 12.42 -26.47
CA LYS A 50 -4.73 12.75 -26.08
C LYS A 50 -4.03 13.55 -27.19
N LYS A 51 -3.50 14.72 -26.85
CA LYS A 51 -2.56 15.44 -27.73
C LYS A 51 -1.34 14.57 -28.02
N VAL A 52 -1.08 14.33 -29.29
CA VAL A 52 0.13 13.68 -29.76
C VAL A 52 0.96 14.75 -30.46
N ARG A 53 2.21 14.92 -30.07
CA ARG A 53 3.18 15.72 -30.82
C ARG A 53 4.08 14.73 -31.58
N PRO A 54 3.88 14.50 -32.89
CA PRO A 54 4.72 13.61 -33.67
C PRO A 54 6.18 14.04 -33.62
N TRP A 55 7.11 13.10 -33.75
CA TRP A 55 8.52 13.40 -33.94
C TRP A 55 8.77 13.82 -35.38
N THR A 56 9.48 14.93 -35.56
CA THR A 56 9.88 15.43 -36.88
C THR A 56 11.22 14.85 -37.30
N PRO A 57 11.51 14.72 -38.61
CA PRO A 57 12.82 14.29 -39.10
C PRO A 57 13.98 15.13 -38.56
N GLU A 58 13.77 16.42 -38.34
CA GLU A 58 14.74 17.36 -37.79
C GLU A 58 15.01 17.08 -36.31
N GLU A 59 13.97 16.83 -35.51
CA GLU A 59 14.11 16.41 -34.12
C GLU A 59 14.83 15.06 -34.00
N ASP A 60 14.56 14.12 -34.90
CA ASP A 60 15.25 12.82 -34.95
C ASP A 60 16.73 12.97 -35.35
N ALA A 61 17.04 13.85 -36.30
CA ALA A 61 18.42 14.15 -36.71
C ALA A 61 19.22 14.79 -35.57
N LEU A 62 18.63 15.79 -34.91
CA LEU A 62 19.22 16.44 -33.75
C LEU A 62 19.42 15.46 -32.58
N LEU A 63 18.45 14.58 -32.33
CA LEU A 63 18.56 13.54 -31.30
C LEU A 63 19.71 12.57 -31.59
N LYS A 64 19.89 12.15 -32.85
CA LYS A 64 21.01 11.30 -33.30
C LYS A 64 22.36 11.98 -33.11
N GLU A 65 22.46 13.24 -33.51
CA GLU A 65 23.69 14.04 -33.37
C GLU A 65 24.10 14.20 -31.90
N LEU A 66 23.14 14.57 -31.05
CA LEU A 66 23.37 14.77 -29.62
C LEU A 66 23.81 13.46 -28.95
N TYR A 67 23.20 12.33 -29.30
CA TYR A 67 23.59 11.01 -28.77
C TYR A 67 24.99 10.57 -29.20
N GLY A 68 25.46 11.01 -30.38
CA GLY A 68 26.83 10.77 -30.83
C GLY A 68 27.88 11.56 -30.03
N LYS A 69 27.50 12.71 -29.47
CA LYS A 69 28.43 13.66 -28.82
C LYS A 69 28.63 13.44 -27.31
N PHE A 70 27.70 12.77 -26.62
CA PHE A 70 27.70 12.75 -25.14
C PHE A 70 27.50 11.35 -24.56
N GLN A 71 28.37 10.95 -23.62
CA GLN A 71 28.28 9.66 -22.90
C GLN A 71 27.96 9.79 -21.39
N GLU A 72 27.60 10.99 -20.92
CA GLU A 72 27.47 11.32 -19.49
C GLU A 72 26.04 11.29 -18.93
N HIS A 73 25.92 11.14 -17.60
CA HIS A 73 24.66 10.86 -16.88
C HIS A 73 23.60 12.00 -16.87
N ARG A 74 23.96 13.25 -17.21
CA ARG A 74 23.04 14.41 -17.28
C ARG A 74 22.66 14.84 -18.70
N PHE A 75 23.14 14.10 -19.69
CA PHE A 75 22.93 14.39 -21.10
C PHE A 75 21.45 14.51 -21.49
N LEU A 76 20.61 13.58 -21.04
CA LEU A 76 19.19 13.53 -21.42
C LEU A 76 18.38 14.76 -21.01
N ASP A 77 18.76 15.41 -19.91
CA ASP A 77 18.05 16.61 -19.43
C ASP A 77 18.37 17.82 -20.32
N ALA A 78 19.61 17.92 -20.79
CA ALA A 78 20.02 18.95 -21.74
C ALA A 78 19.35 18.75 -23.11
N VAL A 79 19.33 17.51 -23.62
CA VAL A 79 18.66 17.18 -24.89
C VAL A 79 17.16 17.44 -24.82
N ALA A 80 16.52 17.11 -23.69
CA ALA A 80 15.11 17.38 -23.47
C ALA A 80 14.80 18.88 -23.51
N LYS A 81 15.67 19.71 -22.92
CA LYS A 81 15.54 21.17 -22.96
C LYS A 81 15.67 21.70 -24.38
N GLU A 82 16.65 21.22 -25.15
CA GLU A 82 16.91 21.68 -26.52
C GLU A 82 15.79 21.31 -27.48
N LEU A 83 15.23 20.11 -27.35
CA LEU A 83 14.09 19.64 -28.17
C LEU A 83 12.74 20.21 -27.70
N GLY A 84 12.70 20.89 -26.56
CA GLY A 84 11.44 21.30 -25.91
C GLY A 84 10.52 20.11 -25.64
N ARG A 85 11.09 18.96 -25.25
CA ARG A 85 10.38 17.69 -24.98
C ARG A 85 10.64 17.25 -23.54
N SER A 86 9.87 16.30 -23.04
CA SER A 86 10.17 15.71 -21.73
C SER A 86 11.34 14.72 -21.85
N ARG A 87 12.13 14.59 -20.78
CA ARG A 87 13.21 13.60 -20.66
C ARG A 87 12.74 12.19 -21.00
N ALA A 88 11.52 11.84 -20.59
CA ALA A 88 10.91 10.54 -20.88
C ALA A 88 10.61 10.36 -22.37
N ALA A 89 10.07 11.38 -23.05
CA ALA A 89 9.82 11.34 -24.49
C ALA A 89 11.11 11.15 -25.28
N VAL A 90 12.18 11.87 -24.91
CA VAL A 90 13.52 11.72 -25.51
C VAL A 90 14.06 10.31 -25.32
N ALA A 91 13.99 9.77 -24.10
CA ALA A 91 14.49 8.42 -23.80
C ALA A 91 13.74 7.33 -24.58
N CYS A 92 12.41 7.43 -24.67
CA CYS A 92 11.60 6.51 -25.48
C CYS A 92 11.96 6.60 -26.96
N ARG A 93 12.05 7.82 -27.51
CA ARG A 93 12.40 8.00 -28.93
C ARG A 93 13.81 7.51 -29.25
N ALA A 94 14.78 7.76 -28.37
CA ALA A 94 16.14 7.25 -28.55
C ALA A 94 16.19 5.72 -28.55
N ASN A 95 15.35 5.06 -27.75
CA ASN A 95 15.20 3.60 -27.79
C ASN A 95 14.55 3.12 -29.09
N GLU A 96 13.50 3.80 -29.58
CA GLU A 96 12.88 3.52 -30.89
C GLU A 96 13.87 3.68 -32.06
N LEU A 97 14.72 4.70 -32.01
CA LEU A 97 15.76 4.96 -33.02
C LEU A 97 17.01 4.08 -32.84
N GLY A 98 17.03 3.18 -31.86
CA GLY A 98 18.16 2.28 -31.61
C GLY A 98 19.44 2.96 -31.09
N LEU A 99 19.32 4.20 -30.58
CA LEU A 99 20.45 4.99 -30.07
C LEU A 99 20.89 4.56 -28.67
N THR A 100 20.06 3.80 -27.96
CA THR A 100 20.37 3.26 -26.63
C THR A 100 20.87 1.82 -26.72
N ARG A 101 22.07 1.58 -26.19
CA ARG A 101 22.63 0.23 -26.00
C ARG A 101 21.98 -0.47 -24.81
N MET A 102 21.14 -1.47 -25.07
CA MET A 102 20.54 -2.35 -24.04
C MET A 102 21.58 -3.30 -23.40
N ASP A 103 22.71 -3.51 -24.07
CA ASP A 103 23.80 -4.42 -23.71
C ASP A 103 24.92 -3.78 -22.89
N ARG A 104 24.83 -2.48 -22.54
CA ARG A 104 25.82 -1.82 -21.70
C ARG A 104 25.89 -2.55 -20.35
N PRO A 105 27.02 -3.17 -19.98
CA PRO A 105 27.16 -3.82 -18.68
C PRO A 105 26.88 -2.78 -17.60
N ARG A 106 25.99 -3.08 -16.65
CA ARG A 106 25.88 -2.25 -15.44
C ARG A 106 27.25 -2.24 -14.81
N ALA A 107 27.91 -1.08 -14.76
CA ALA A 107 29.25 -0.96 -14.21
C ALA A 107 29.29 -1.67 -12.86
N MET A 108 30.22 -2.62 -12.69
CA MET A 108 30.31 -3.45 -11.48
C MET A 108 30.42 -2.56 -10.23
N ASP A 109 31.03 -1.38 -10.35
CA ASP A 109 31.10 -0.35 -9.31
C ASP A 109 29.73 0.19 -8.85
N ALA A 110 28.75 0.34 -9.76
CA ALA A 110 27.38 0.73 -9.42
C ALA A 110 26.58 -0.40 -8.76
N VAL A 111 26.89 -1.66 -9.13
CA VAL A 111 26.34 -2.88 -8.51
C VAL A 111 26.93 -3.11 -7.11
N LEU A 112 28.25 -2.90 -6.94
CA LEU A 112 28.94 -3.02 -5.66
C LEU A 112 28.55 -1.90 -4.68
N LYS A 113 28.31 -0.67 -5.17
CA LYS A 113 27.73 0.44 -4.38
C LYS A 113 26.31 0.15 -3.88
N THR A 114 25.57 -0.73 -4.55
CA THR A 114 24.24 -1.18 -4.08
C THR A 114 24.31 -2.37 -3.12
N ILE A 115 25.43 -3.12 -3.11
CA ILE A 115 25.62 -4.30 -2.27
C ILE A 115 26.33 -3.96 -0.93
N LYS A 116 27.18 -2.92 -0.89
CA LYS A 116 27.95 -2.55 0.32
C LYS A 116 27.35 -1.35 1.07
N ALA A 117 26.31 -1.62 1.87
CA ALA A 117 26.03 -0.96 3.15
C ALA A 117 25.02 -1.79 3.99
N PRO A 118 25.44 -2.85 4.69
CA PRO A 118 24.58 -3.54 5.65
C PRO A 118 24.58 -2.76 6.98
N SER A 119 23.98 -1.56 6.99
CA SER A 119 23.50 -0.87 8.19
C SER A 119 22.92 0.49 7.79
N ARG A 120 21.58 0.54 7.75
CA ARG A 120 20.66 1.65 8.09
C ARG A 120 19.39 1.53 7.26
N TYR A 121 18.44 0.74 7.78
CA TYR A 121 17.03 1.09 7.90
C TYR A 121 16.52 2.16 6.91
N ALA A 122 16.24 1.77 5.67
CA ALA A 122 15.65 2.65 4.68
C ALA A 122 14.24 2.16 4.32
N ARG A 123 13.23 2.92 4.79
CA ARG A 123 11.88 2.94 4.23
C ARG A 123 11.99 3.00 2.70
N THR A 124 11.26 2.16 1.98
CA THR A 124 11.17 2.30 0.53
C THR A 124 10.45 3.62 0.22
N ARG A 125 10.95 4.38 -0.78
CA ARG A 125 10.42 5.71 -1.17
C ARG A 125 8.93 5.73 -1.53
N ASN A 126 8.28 4.57 -1.71
CA ASN A 126 6.87 4.46 -2.10
C ASN A 126 5.97 3.84 -1.02
N GLY A 127 6.43 3.70 0.24
CA GLY A 127 5.54 3.36 1.37
C GLY A 127 4.81 2.02 1.30
N LEU A 128 5.22 1.09 0.43
CA LEU A 128 4.45 -0.12 0.09
C LEU A 128 5.13 -1.44 0.50
N GLY A 129 6.15 -1.41 1.34
CA GLY A 129 6.79 -2.63 1.87
C GLY A 129 7.08 -2.50 3.35
N VAL A 130 6.23 -3.10 4.19
CA VAL A 130 6.68 -3.51 5.53
C VAL A 130 7.62 -4.69 5.28
N LEU A 131 8.90 -4.53 5.58
CA LEU A 131 9.86 -5.64 5.59
C LEU A 131 9.24 -6.76 6.42
N THR A 132 8.90 -7.87 5.79
CA THR A 132 8.25 -9.00 6.45
C THR A 132 9.26 -9.55 7.45
N ALA A 133 8.99 -9.37 8.75
CA ALA A 133 9.81 -9.90 9.84
C ALA A 133 9.66 -11.43 9.93
N GLY A 134 10.02 -12.13 8.86
CA GLY A 134 10.12 -13.58 8.81
C GLY A 134 11.32 -14.07 9.61
N GLY A 135 11.33 -15.36 9.93
CA GLY A 135 12.37 -16.01 10.72
C GLY A 135 11.83 -17.19 11.52
N PHE A 136 12.75 -17.95 12.10
CA PHE A 136 12.41 -18.99 13.07
C PHE A 136 11.81 -18.36 14.33
N ARG A 137 10.84 -19.05 14.93
CA ARG A 137 10.23 -18.69 16.21
C ARG A 137 10.34 -19.86 17.15
N GLU A 138 11.16 -19.71 18.19
CA GLU A 138 11.43 -20.78 19.15
C GLU A 138 10.16 -21.25 19.85
N ASP A 139 9.25 -20.33 20.17
CA ASP A 139 7.96 -20.64 20.81
C ASP A 139 7.02 -21.45 19.92
N LEU A 140 7.19 -21.37 18.60
CA LEU A 140 6.36 -22.09 17.62
C LEU A 140 7.07 -23.30 17.01
N GLY A 141 8.40 -23.38 17.11
CA GLY A 141 9.22 -24.42 16.47
C GLY A 141 9.22 -24.38 14.93
N ILE A 142 8.80 -23.27 14.31
CA ILE A 142 8.67 -23.14 12.85
C ILE A 142 9.34 -21.88 12.31
N TYR A 143 9.72 -21.92 11.03
CA TYR A 143 10.14 -20.73 10.27
C TYR A 143 8.94 -20.15 9.54
N VAL A 144 8.57 -18.91 9.86
CA VAL A 144 7.50 -18.18 9.16
C VAL A 144 8.05 -17.08 8.28
N ARG A 145 7.31 -16.70 7.23
CA ARG A 145 7.71 -15.66 6.27
C ARG A 145 7.32 -14.26 6.72
N SER A 146 6.37 -14.14 7.65
CA SER A 146 5.94 -12.86 8.20
C SER A 146 5.57 -12.89 9.67
N ARG A 147 5.62 -11.71 10.31
CA ARG A 147 5.11 -11.51 11.68
C ARG A 147 3.63 -11.86 11.82
N TRP A 148 2.83 -11.62 10.78
CA TRP A 148 1.40 -11.92 10.82
C TRP A 148 1.17 -13.42 10.88
N GLU A 149 1.94 -14.22 10.14
CA GLU A 149 1.92 -15.67 10.23
C GLU A 149 2.33 -16.14 11.63
N ALA A 150 3.41 -15.60 12.23
CA ALA A 150 3.80 -15.95 13.60
C ALA A 150 2.66 -15.69 14.59
N ASN A 151 2.07 -14.50 14.57
CA ASN A 151 0.98 -14.14 15.48
C ASN A 151 -0.28 -14.96 15.21
N TYR A 152 -0.55 -15.32 13.96
CA TYR A 152 -1.68 -16.17 13.61
C TYR A 152 -1.47 -17.60 14.10
N ALA A 153 -0.26 -18.15 14.00
CA ALA A 153 0.09 -19.44 14.58
C ALA A 153 -0.12 -19.46 16.10
N ARG A 154 0.30 -18.40 16.80
CA ARG A 154 0.03 -18.25 18.25
C ARG A 154 -1.47 -18.16 18.55
N TYR A 155 -2.24 -17.50 17.70
CA TYR A 155 -3.70 -17.48 17.80
C TYR A 155 -4.33 -18.88 17.60
N LEU A 156 -3.82 -19.68 16.65
CA LEU A 156 -4.26 -21.06 16.48
C LEU A 156 -3.90 -21.94 17.68
N ASN A 157 -2.73 -21.75 18.30
CA ASN A 157 -2.39 -22.40 19.57
C ASN A 157 -3.38 -22.01 20.68
N TRP A 158 -3.70 -20.73 20.82
CA TRP A 158 -4.70 -20.28 21.78
C TRP A 158 -6.08 -20.89 21.51
N LEU A 159 -6.53 -20.97 20.25
CA LEU A 159 -7.78 -21.64 19.89
C LEU A 159 -7.76 -23.15 20.19
N LYS A 160 -6.59 -23.79 20.06
CA LYS A 160 -6.39 -25.20 20.41
C LYS A 160 -6.51 -25.42 21.92
N GLU A 161 -5.95 -24.52 22.73
CA GLU A 161 -6.13 -24.54 24.20
C GLU A 161 -7.60 -24.37 24.61
N GLN A 162 -8.39 -23.60 23.85
CA GLN A 162 -9.83 -23.45 24.06
C GLN A 162 -10.66 -24.63 23.52
N GLY A 163 -10.02 -25.68 22.99
CA GLY A 163 -10.69 -26.86 22.43
C GLY A 163 -11.45 -26.61 21.11
N LYS A 164 -11.24 -25.45 20.46
CA LYS A 164 -11.91 -25.12 19.18
C LYS A 164 -11.18 -25.72 17.99
N VAL A 165 -9.85 -25.66 18.01
CA VAL A 165 -8.98 -26.26 16.99
C VAL A 165 -8.45 -27.58 17.53
N LYS A 166 -8.56 -28.66 16.75
CA LYS A 166 -7.96 -29.95 17.10
C LYS A 166 -6.46 -29.93 16.85
N GLU A 167 -6.06 -29.52 15.64
CA GLU A 167 -4.67 -29.38 15.24
C GLU A 167 -4.52 -28.40 14.07
N TRP A 168 -3.31 -27.89 13.88
CA TRP A 168 -2.94 -27.08 12.73
C TRP A 168 -1.51 -27.38 12.30
N GLN A 169 -1.21 -27.13 11.02
CA GLN A 169 0.11 -27.34 10.42
C GLN A 169 0.47 -26.14 9.54
N TYR A 170 1.75 -25.77 9.48
CA TYR A 170 2.26 -24.66 8.65
C TYR A 170 2.81 -25.17 7.32
N GLU A 171 2.32 -24.61 6.21
CA GLU A 171 2.68 -24.96 4.83
C GLU A 171 2.77 -26.48 4.54
N PRO A 172 1.84 -27.34 5.00
CA PRO A 172 2.01 -28.80 4.93
C PRO A 172 1.82 -29.38 3.53
N GLU A 173 1.09 -28.68 2.67
CA GLU A 173 0.67 -29.21 1.38
C GLU A 173 0.79 -28.14 0.29
N THR A 174 1.36 -28.55 -0.84
CA THR A 174 1.48 -27.72 -2.04
C THR A 174 0.56 -28.25 -3.12
N PHE A 175 -0.34 -27.40 -3.60
CA PHE A 175 -1.25 -27.68 -4.70
C PHE A 175 -0.59 -27.31 -6.03
N GLU A 176 -0.57 -28.26 -6.96
CA GLU A 176 -0.15 -28.02 -8.34
C GLU A 176 -1.37 -27.76 -9.21
N PHE A 177 -1.38 -26.69 -10.00
CA PHE A 177 -2.44 -26.45 -10.98
C PHE A 177 -2.10 -27.14 -12.31
N PRO A 178 -2.80 -28.22 -12.69
CA PRO A 178 -2.52 -28.94 -13.93
C PRO A 178 -2.63 -28.00 -15.14
N HIS A 179 -1.85 -28.28 -16.17
CA HIS A 179 -1.83 -27.53 -17.45
C HIS A 179 -1.30 -26.08 -17.38
N ILE A 180 -0.94 -25.56 -16.20
CA ILE A 180 -0.28 -24.25 -16.08
C ILE A 180 1.24 -24.40 -16.29
N LYS A 181 1.75 -23.98 -17.45
CA LYS A 181 3.19 -24.08 -17.79
C LYS A 181 4.04 -22.89 -17.29
N ARG A 182 3.45 -21.71 -17.07
CA ARG A 182 4.15 -20.48 -16.65
C ARG A 182 3.33 -19.69 -15.61
N GLY A 183 4.01 -18.95 -14.74
CA GLY A 183 3.38 -18.16 -13.68
C GLY A 183 3.09 -18.98 -12.41
N THR A 184 1.97 -18.70 -11.74
CA THR A 184 1.59 -19.33 -10.46
C THR A 184 1.17 -20.81 -10.63
N ARG A 185 2.09 -21.71 -10.95
CA ARG A 185 1.80 -23.15 -11.15
C ARG A 185 1.55 -23.88 -9.84
N PHE A 186 2.28 -23.51 -8.79
CA PHE A 186 2.17 -24.12 -7.47
C PHE A 186 1.64 -23.10 -6.47
N TYR A 187 0.88 -23.57 -5.50
CA TYR A 187 0.36 -22.76 -4.41
C TYR A 187 0.37 -23.57 -3.11
N THR A 188 0.97 -22.99 -2.08
CA THR A 188 1.09 -23.58 -0.74
C THR A 188 0.41 -22.61 0.23
N PRO A 189 -0.79 -22.93 0.72
CA PRO A 189 -1.45 -22.13 1.74
C PRO A 189 -0.65 -22.10 3.04
N ASP A 190 -0.71 -20.99 3.78
CA ASP A 190 0.13 -20.83 4.98
C ASP A 190 -0.23 -21.82 6.10
N PHE A 191 -1.51 -22.11 6.34
CA PHE A 191 -1.94 -23.03 7.41
C PHE A 191 -2.98 -24.02 6.93
N ARG A 192 -2.89 -25.27 7.41
CA ARG A 192 -3.98 -26.25 7.39
C ARG A 192 -4.53 -26.38 8.81
N VAL A 193 -5.83 -26.18 8.98
CA VAL A 193 -6.51 -26.21 10.29
C VAL A 193 -7.55 -27.32 10.30
N VAL A 194 -7.48 -28.16 11.34
CA VAL A 194 -8.49 -29.17 11.64
C VAL A 194 -9.28 -28.68 12.85
N TRP A 195 -10.56 -28.41 12.65
CA TRP A 195 -11.46 -27.97 13.71
C TRP A 195 -11.88 -29.16 14.60
N ALA A 196 -12.44 -28.84 15.77
CA ALA A 196 -12.91 -29.85 16.72
C ALA A 196 -14.00 -30.77 16.15
N ASP A 197 -14.81 -30.29 15.20
CA ASP A 197 -15.82 -31.08 14.49
C ASP A 197 -15.24 -31.98 13.37
N GLY A 198 -13.91 -31.96 13.18
CA GLY A 198 -13.20 -32.72 12.17
C GLY A 198 -13.17 -32.05 10.79
N THR A 199 -13.79 -30.88 10.63
CA THR A 199 -13.71 -30.14 9.36
C THR A 199 -12.30 -29.62 9.13
N VAL A 200 -11.87 -29.67 7.87
CA VAL A 200 -10.53 -29.25 7.45
C VAL A 200 -10.65 -28.07 6.50
N GLU A 201 -9.90 -27.02 6.77
CA GLU A 201 -9.76 -25.87 5.89
C GLU A 201 -8.34 -25.31 5.94
N TYR A 202 -7.99 -24.51 4.94
CA TYR A 202 -6.69 -23.87 4.86
C TYR A 202 -6.83 -22.37 5.06
N HIS A 203 -5.93 -21.77 5.82
CA HIS A 203 -5.93 -20.33 6.07
C HIS A 203 -4.73 -19.68 5.38
N GLU A 204 -4.98 -18.64 4.61
CA GLU A 204 -3.97 -17.83 3.92
C GLU A 204 -3.87 -16.46 4.60
N VAL A 205 -2.73 -16.13 5.20
CA VAL A 205 -2.53 -14.86 5.89
C VAL A 205 -2.07 -13.79 4.90
N LYS A 206 -2.90 -12.76 4.68
CA LYS A 206 -2.63 -11.76 3.64
C LYS A 206 -2.80 -10.30 4.07
N GLY A 207 -1.69 -9.56 4.04
CA GLY A 207 -1.69 -8.12 4.30
C GLY A 207 -2.03 -7.23 3.10
N TYR A 208 -1.68 -7.67 1.87
CA TYR A 208 -1.97 -6.98 0.61
C TYR A 208 -2.26 -8.00 -0.50
N MET A 209 -3.33 -7.76 -1.26
CA MET A 209 -3.81 -8.65 -2.30
C MET A 209 -3.17 -8.29 -3.65
N ASP A 210 -2.09 -8.97 -4.02
CA ASP A 210 -1.44 -8.80 -5.32
C ASP A 210 -2.06 -9.67 -6.43
N GLN A 211 -1.67 -9.42 -7.68
CA GLN A 211 -2.18 -10.16 -8.84
C GLN A 211 -1.82 -11.67 -8.77
N LYS A 212 -0.65 -12.01 -8.21
CA LYS A 212 -0.19 -13.40 -8.07
C LYS A 212 -1.10 -14.19 -7.12
N SER A 213 -1.41 -13.61 -5.96
CA SER A 213 -2.28 -14.20 -4.93
C SER A 213 -3.71 -14.34 -5.43
N ARG A 214 -4.25 -13.30 -6.10
CA ARG A 214 -5.56 -13.39 -6.78
C ARG A 214 -5.62 -14.54 -7.77
N THR A 215 -4.54 -14.74 -8.53
CA THR A 215 -4.45 -15.81 -9.53
C THR A 215 -4.38 -17.19 -8.85
N ALA A 216 -3.60 -17.35 -7.77
CA ALA A 216 -3.57 -18.59 -6.98
C ALA A 216 -4.95 -18.96 -6.43
N LEU A 217 -5.62 -18.02 -5.75
CA LEU A 217 -6.94 -18.27 -5.15
C LEU A 217 -8.01 -18.61 -6.20
N LYS A 218 -8.02 -17.90 -7.34
CA LYS A 218 -8.90 -18.25 -8.46
C LYS A 218 -8.62 -19.64 -9.03
N ARG A 219 -7.35 -20.04 -9.05
CA ARG A 219 -6.96 -21.39 -9.50
C ARG A 219 -7.37 -22.44 -8.47
N MET A 220 -7.22 -22.20 -7.17
CA MET A 220 -7.74 -23.11 -6.14
C MET A 220 -9.25 -23.33 -6.29
N ALA A 221 -10.02 -22.25 -6.43
CA ALA A 221 -11.47 -22.36 -6.63
C ALA A 221 -11.85 -23.17 -7.89
N ARG A 222 -11.00 -23.16 -8.93
CA ARG A 222 -11.24 -23.88 -10.19
C ARG A 222 -10.79 -25.34 -10.13
N TYR A 223 -9.57 -25.60 -9.66
CA TYR A 223 -8.93 -26.93 -9.72
C TYR A 223 -9.22 -27.78 -8.47
N TYR A 224 -9.51 -27.12 -7.34
CA TYR A 224 -9.73 -27.76 -6.05
C TYR A 224 -10.98 -27.18 -5.36
N PRO A 225 -12.18 -27.27 -5.96
CA PRO A 225 -13.39 -26.64 -5.43
C PRO A 225 -13.82 -27.18 -4.06
N ASN A 226 -13.42 -28.41 -3.72
CA ASN A 226 -13.71 -29.03 -2.42
C ASN A 226 -12.74 -28.59 -1.31
N VAL A 227 -11.66 -27.88 -1.65
CA VAL A 227 -10.69 -27.38 -0.67
C VAL A 227 -11.09 -25.97 -0.25
N LYS A 228 -11.50 -25.83 1.00
CA LYS A 228 -11.88 -24.53 1.58
C LYS A 228 -10.63 -23.72 1.93
N ILE A 229 -10.45 -22.58 1.25
CA ILE A 229 -9.42 -21.58 1.58
C ILE A 229 -10.08 -20.36 2.24
N VAL A 230 -9.66 -20.05 3.47
CA VAL A 230 -10.07 -18.84 4.21
C VAL A 230 -8.94 -17.83 4.13
N VAL A 231 -9.21 -16.65 3.57
CA VAL A 231 -8.22 -15.57 3.52
C VAL A 231 -8.33 -14.75 4.80
N ILE A 232 -7.25 -14.70 5.56
CA ILE A 232 -7.11 -13.82 6.73
C ILE A 232 -6.58 -12.49 6.23
N ASP A 233 -7.52 -11.63 5.86
CA ASP A 233 -7.21 -10.30 5.34
C ASP A 233 -6.75 -9.33 6.45
N ARG A 234 -6.43 -8.10 6.04
CA ARG A 234 -6.01 -7.05 6.96
C ARG A 234 -7.03 -6.77 8.06
N ASN A 235 -8.32 -6.71 7.74
CA ASN A 235 -9.35 -6.36 8.70
C ASN A 235 -9.53 -7.49 9.71
N THR A 236 -9.63 -8.73 9.24
CA THR A 236 -9.72 -9.92 10.09
C THR A 236 -8.51 -10.03 11.02
N TYR A 237 -7.29 -9.87 10.48
CA TYR A 237 -6.08 -9.89 11.30
C TYR A 237 -6.07 -8.77 12.34
N GLN A 238 -6.46 -7.54 11.96
CA GLN A 238 -6.50 -6.41 12.89
C GLN A 238 -7.54 -6.59 13.98
N ASP A 239 -8.65 -7.26 13.70
CA ASP A 239 -9.68 -7.57 14.69
C ASP A 239 -9.20 -8.62 15.70
N ILE A 240 -8.53 -9.68 15.23
CA ILE A 240 -7.87 -10.67 16.11
C ILE A 240 -6.83 -9.97 16.97
N ARG A 241 -5.94 -9.19 16.35
CA ARG A 241 -4.92 -8.40 17.03
C ARG A 241 -5.52 -7.51 18.12
N ARG A 242 -6.58 -6.76 17.81
CA ARG A 242 -7.21 -5.82 18.75
C ARG A 242 -7.74 -6.54 20.00
N LYS A 243 -8.33 -7.72 19.82
CA LYS A 243 -8.98 -8.48 20.88
C LYS A 243 -7.99 -9.31 21.71
N LEU A 244 -6.99 -9.89 21.06
CA LEU A 244 -6.23 -11.00 21.64
C LEU A 244 -4.73 -10.75 21.81
N CYS A 245 -4.16 -9.65 21.27
CA CYS A 245 -2.70 -9.44 21.31
C CYS A 245 -2.12 -9.36 22.74
N ARG A 246 -2.93 -9.06 23.75
CA ARG A 246 -2.51 -9.04 25.17
C ARG A 246 -2.73 -10.38 25.87
N LEU A 247 -3.62 -11.21 25.35
CA LEU A 247 -3.98 -12.50 25.94
C LEU A 247 -3.08 -13.62 25.43
N ILE A 248 -2.54 -13.47 24.22
CA ILE A 248 -1.69 -14.47 23.58
C ILE A 248 -0.22 -14.15 23.89
N PRO A 249 0.51 -15.03 24.62
CA PRO A 249 1.93 -14.85 24.90
C PRO A 249 2.77 -14.77 23.63
N GLY A 250 3.87 -14.01 23.66
CA GLY A 250 4.80 -13.88 22.54
C GLY A 250 4.29 -13.04 21.36
N TRP A 251 3.11 -12.40 21.46
CA TRP A 251 2.57 -11.59 20.37
C TRP A 251 3.52 -10.44 19.94
N GLU A 252 3.85 -10.40 18.65
CA GLU A 252 4.81 -9.46 18.10
C GLU A 252 4.15 -8.20 17.50
N GLU A 253 4.80 -7.05 17.71
CA GLU A 253 4.40 -5.77 17.15
C GLU A 253 5.58 -5.08 16.42
N PRO A 254 5.33 -4.21 15.42
CA PRO A 254 6.40 -3.56 14.65
C PRO A 254 7.41 -2.77 15.49
N ASN A 255 6.96 -2.29 16.63
CA ASN A 255 7.67 -1.42 17.54
C ASN A 255 8.09 -2.16 18.82
N GLY A 256 7.94 -3.50 18.85
CA GLY A 256 8.25 -4.34 20.02
C GLY A 256 7.36 -4.09 21.25
N LYS A 257 6.38 -3.18 21.14
CA LYS A 257 5.49 -2.79 22.22
C LYS A 257 4.06 -3.14 21.85
N LEU A 258 3.38 -3.89 22.73
CA LEU A 258 1.96 -4.16 22.56
C LEU A 258 1.16 -2.85 22.54
N PRO A 259 0.13 -2.77 21.68
CA PRO A 259 -0.74 -1.60 21.64
C PRO A 259 -1.39 -1.31 23.00
N SER A 260 -1.36 -0.03 23.36
CA SER A 260 -2.06 0.53 24.52
C SER A 260 -3.56 0.65 24.19
N PHE A 261 -4.33 -0.43 24.34
CA PHE A 261 -5.79 -0.40 24.20
C PHE A 261 -6.46 0.13 25.46
N TRP A 262 -7.59 0.81 25.31
CA TRP A 262 -8.45 1.27 26.40
C TRP A 262 -9.67 0.36 26.43
N SER A 263 -9.86 -0.38 27.53
CA SER A 263 -11.09 -1.16 27.74
C SER A 263 -12.27 -0.25 28.07
N GLU A 264 -13.50 -0.73 27.91
CA GLU A 264 -14.70 0.03 28.29
C GLU A 264 -14.68 0.42 29.78
N ALA A 265 -14.19 -0.47 30.65
CA ALA A 265 -14.01 -0.19 32.07
C ALA A 265 -12.95 0.89 32.33
N GLU A 266 -11.80 0.83 31.65
CA GLU A 266 -10.77 1.87 31.74
C GLU A 266 -11.26 3.22 31.21
N GLU A 267 -12.12 3.22 30.18
CA GLU A 267 -12.75 4.43 29.66
C GLU A 267 -13.78 5.01 30.61
N ALA A 268 -14.56 4.17 31.28
CA ALA A 268 -15.52 4.60 32.29
C ALA A 268 -14.78 5.26 33.47
N ILE A 269 -13.74 4.61 33.99
CA ILE A 269 -12.88 5.15 35.06
C ILE A 269 -12.21 6.45 34.60
N LEU A 270 -11.69 6.50 33.36
CA LEU A 270 -11.12 7.71 32.80
C LEU A 270 -12.14 8.84 32.76
N LYS A 271 -13.35 8.59 32.25
CA LYS A 271 -14.40 9.59 32.13
C LYS A 271 -14.76 10.17 33.50
N GLU A 272 -15.02 9.30 34.47
CA GLU A 272 -15.40 9.68 35.83
C GLU A 272 -14.33 10.55 36.50
N LEU A 273 -13.07 10.10 36.50
CA LEU A 273 -11.97 10.84 37.14
C LEU A 273 -11.67 12.16 36.40
N TRP A 274 -11.78 12.16 35.07
CA TRP A 274 -11.53 13.34 34.24
C TRP A 274 -12.59 14.43 34.45
N GLU A 275 -13.88 14.05 34.47
CA GLU A 275 -15.02 14.94 34.72
C GLU A 275 -15.07 15.40 36.19
N SER A 276 -14.50 14.62 37.11
CA SER A 276 -14.32 15.02 38.52
C SER A 276 -13.13 15.96 38.74
N GLY A 277 -12.35 16.27 37.69
CA GLY A 277 -11.24 17.23 37.75
C GLY A 277 -9.93 16.69 38.32
N VAL A 278 -9.84 15.38 38.60
CA VAL A 278 -8.67 14.71 39.18
C VAL A 278 -7.40 15.02 38.35
N PRO A 279 -6.24 15.31 38.98
CA PRO A 279 -5.00 15.56 38.26
C PRO A 279 -4.62 14.43 37.28
N VAL A 280 -4.14 14.78 36.08
CA VAL A 280 -3.82 13.79 35.03
C VAL A 280 -2.80 12.77 35.51
N ALA A 281 -1.81 13.20 36.29
CA ALA A 281 -0.79 12.35 36.91
C ALA A 281 -1.39 11.29 37.83
N GLU A 282 -2.47 11.61 38.56
CA GLU A 282 -3.15 10.65 39.43
C GLU A 282 -4.00 9.67 38.64
N ILE A 283 -4.71 10.15 37.62
CA ILE A 283 -5.47 9.30 36.69
C ILE A 283 -4.52 8.31 35.99
N ALA A 284 -3.38 8.79 35.52
CA ALA A 284 -2.33 8.00 34.89
C ALA A 284 -1.82 6.88 35.81
N ARG A 285 -1.56 7.21 37.08
CA ARG A 285 -1.13 6.23 38.09
C ARG A 285 -2.21 5.17 38.36
N ARG A 286 -3.47 5.58 38.54
CA ARG A 286 -4.60 4.65 38.81
C ARG A 286 -4.85 3.68 37.66
N LEU A 287 -4.68 4.14 36.42
CA LEU A 287 -4.91 3.33 35.23
C LEU A 287 -3.66 2.58 34.74
N GLY A 288 -2.50 2.79 35.38
CA GLY A 288 -1.22 2.24 34.90
C GLY A 288 -0.84 2.73 33.50
N ARG A 289 -1.17 3.98 33.15
CA ARG A 289 -0.93 4.60 31.84
C ARG A 289 0.01 5.79 31.95
N SER A 290 0.55 6.24 30.82
CA SER A 290 1.27 7.52 30.78
C SER A 290 0.28 8.69 30.77
N GLU A 291 0.68 9.83 31.34
CA GLU A 291 -0.13 11.06 31.34
C GLU A 291 -0.57 11.47 29.93
N ASN A 292 0.34 11.35 28.97
CA ASN A 292 0.03 11.63 27.56
C ASN A 292 -1.04 10.69 27.00
N ALA A 293 -1.01 9.38 27.34
CA ALA A 293 -2.02 8.44 26.88
C ALA A 293 -3.41 8.77 27.45
N VAL A 294 -3.47 9.15 28.72
CA VAL A 294 -4.70 9.61 29.41
C VAL A 294 -5.26 10.86 28.74
N ALA A 295 -4.44 11.90 28.56
CA ALA A 295 -4.85 13.18 27.99
C ALA A 295 -5.35 13.01 26.54
N VAL A 296 -4.61 12.30 25.69
CA VAL A 296 -4.99 12.05 24.30
C VAL A 296 -6.29 11.23 24.22
N ARG A 297 -6.49 10.25 25.12
CA ARG A 297 -7.73 9.45 25.10
C ARG A 297 -8.94 10.29 25.49
N ALA A 298 -8.84 11.06 26.58
CA ALA A 298 -9.93 11.90 27.05
C ALA A 298 -10.34 12.97 26.02
N GLN A 299 -9.37 13.61 25.37
CA GLN A 299 -9.61 14.57 24.29
C GLN A 299 -10.33 13.94 23.10
N ARG A 300 -9.87 12.77 22.62
CA ARG A 300 -10.50 12.06 21.50
C ARG A 300 -11.92 11.60 21.78
N LYS A 301 -12.24 11.32 23.05
CA LYS A 301 -13.59 10.95 23.50
C LYS A 301 -14.47 12.16 23.82
N GLY A 302 -13.90 13.37 23.83
CA GLY A 302 -14.62 14.60 24.12
C GLY A 302 -15.03 14.77 25.58
N PHE A 303 -14.32 14.14 26.53
CA PHE A 303 -14.62 14.26 27.95
C PHE A 303 -14.32 15.68 28.45
N ARG A 304 -15.24 16.26 29.21
CA ARG A 304 -15.13 17.64 29.71
C ARG A 304 -14.41 17.66 31.04
N ARG A 305 -13.58 18.67 31.26
CA ARG A 305 -12.91 18.88 32.55
C ARG A 305 -13.50 20.11 33.24
N PRO A 306 -13.80 20.06 34.55
CA PRO A 306 -14.28 21.22 35.28
C PRO A 306 -13.24 22.34 35.24
N ALA A 307 -13.71 23.58 35.15
CA ALA A 307 -12.84 24.75 35.19
C ALA A 307 -12.06 24.75 36.51
N ALA A 308 -10.75 24.98 36.43
CA ALA A 308 -9.92 25.06 37.62
C ALA A 308 -10.49 26.14 38.55
N SER A 309 -10.88 25.77 39.76
CA SER A 309 -11.24 26.75 40.79
C SER A 309 -10.01 27.62 41.01
N ARG A 310 -10.07 28.90 40.63
CA ARG A 310 -9.06 29.88 41.04
C ARG A 310 -9.07 29.84 42.58
N LYS A 311 -8.00 29.31 43.17
CA LYS A 311 -7.82 29.40 44.63
C LYS A 311 -7.90 30.88 44.98
N ALA A 312 -8.91 31.26 45.77
CA ALA A 312 -8.93 32.55 46.44
C ALA A 312 -7.66 32.61 47.29
N GLY A 313 -6.79 33.57 46.95
CA GLY A 313 -5.58 33.86 47.71
C GLY A 313 -5.90 34.58 49.01
#